data_AF-A0A946AIX1-F1
#
_entry.id   AF-A0A946AIX1-F1
#
_cell.length_a   1.000
_cell.length_b   1.000
_cell.length_c   1.000
_cell.angle_alpha   90.00
_cell.angle_beta   90.00
_cell.angle_gamma   90.00
#
_symmetry.space_group_name_H-M   'P 1'
#
loop_
_entity.id
_entity.type
_entity.pdbx_description
1 polymer ?
#
loop_
_entity_poly.entity_id
_entity_poly.type
_entity_poly.pdbx_seq_one_letter_code
_entity_poly.pdbx_strand_id
1 'polypeptide(L)'
;MSEEICCFRCGESLEYLSLPLSRRDECRGCRAPVHICRMCIYFDPLVLKQCTEDDAEEVSDKEKVNFCEWFKPAPGAFDALGAGKAAKSKTDLDALFGDGLDEAKGTEVGGCAAKDLFK
;
A
#
# COMPACT_ATOMS: atom_id res chain seq x y z
N MET A 1 -16.81 -9.42 10.90
CA MET A 1 -16.31 -9.77 9.56
C MET A 1 -15.24 -8.74 9.26
N SER A 2 -13.99 -9.07 9.56
CA SER A 2 -12.86 -8.16 9.35
C SER A 2 -12.63 -8.10 7.86
N GLU A 3 -12.97 -6.99 7.21
CA GLU A 3 -12.58 -6.76 5.83
C GLU A 3 -11.05 -6.81 5.79
N GLU A 4 -10.47 -7.75 5.04
CA GLU A 4 -9.02 -7.94 4.92
C GLU A 4 -8.42 -6.75 4.16
N ILE A 5 -8.11 -5.69 4.90
CA ILE A 5 -7.47 -4.48 4.39
C ILE A 5 -5.96 -4.72 4.42
N CYS A 6 -5.33 -4.65 3.25
CA CYS A 6 -3.89 -4.82 3.08
C CYS A 6 -3.25 -3.51 2.61
N CYS A 7 -1.98 -3.31 2.92
CA CYS A 7 -1.23 -2.16 2.45
C CYS A 7 -1.10 -2.18 0.92
N PHE A 8 -1.45 -1.07 0.24
CA PHE A 8 -1.36 -0.96 -1.21
C PHE A 8 0.04 -1.27 -1.79
N ARG A 9 1.10 -0.94 -1.02
CA ARG A 9 2.49 -0.98 -1.47
C ARG A 9 3.17 -2.32 -1.25
N CYS A 10 2.97 -2.92 -0.07
CA CYS A 10 3.68 -4.14 0.33
C CYS A 10 2.79 -5.35 0.58
N GLY A 11 1.47 -5.18 0.64
CA GLY A 11 0.52 -6.27 0.85
C GLY A 11 0.39 -6.76 2.29
N GLU A 12 1.10 -6.16 3.24
CA GLU A 12 0.99 -6.46 4.68
C GLU A 12 -0.44 -6.24 5.18
N SER A 13 -0.92 -7.12 6.06
CA SER A 13 -2.24 -7.00 6.68
C SER A 13 -2.29 -5.80 7.62
N LEU A 14 -3.37 -5.02 7.53
CA LEU A 14 -3.62 -3.86 8.39
C LEU A 14 -4.61 -4.16 9.53
N GLU A 15 -4.87 -5.44 9.82
CA GLU A 15 -5.78 -5.88 10.88
C GLU A 15 -5.41 -5.38 12.28
N TYR A 16 -4.15 -4.96 12.48
CA TYR A 16 -3.67 -4.40 13.74
C TYR A 16 -4.10 -2.94 13.97
N LEU A 17 -4.62 -2.26 12.94
CA LEU A 17 -5.14 -0.89 13.04
C LEU A 17 -6.63 -0.91 13.38
N SER A 18 -7.06 0.10 14.13
CA SER A 18 -8.48 0.32 14.41
C SER A 18 -9.16 1.03 13.24
N LEU A 19 -10.37 0.60 12.89
CA LEU A 19 -11.23 1.34 11.97
C LEU A 19 -12.06 2.40 12.73
N PRO A 20 -12.29 3.59 12.15
CA PRO A 20 -11.76 4.06 10.85
C PRO A 20 -10.25 4.34 10.90
N LEU A 21 -9.55 4.06 9.80
CA LEU A 21 -8.11 4.33 9.71
C LEU A 21 -7.83 5.82 9.94
N SER A 22 -6.89 6.13 10.81
CA SER A 22 -6.44 7.48 11.08
C SER A 22 -5.55 7.99 9.94
N ARG A 23 -5.54 9.31 9.73
CA ARG A 23 -4.62 9.99 8.79
C ARG A 23 -3.14 9.80 9.16
N ARG A 24 -2.85 9.43 10.42
CA ARG A 24 -1.50 9.17 10.93
C ARG A 24 -1.13 7.70 10.92
N ASP A 25 -2.04 6.81 10.51
CA ASP A 25 -1.75 5.39 10.50
C ASP A 25 -0.79 5.05 9.36
N GLU A 26 0.16 4.18 9.69
CA GLU A 26 1.20 3.71 8.79
C GLU A 26 1.26 2.19 8.80
N CYS A 27 1.67 1.64 7.65
CA CYS A 27 1.96 0.22 7.51
C CYS A 27 3.20 -0.16 8.33
N ARG A 28 3.14 -1.23 9.14
CA ARG A 28 4.32 -1.71 9.90
C ARG A 28 5.45 -2.23 9.01
N GLY A 29 5.13 -2.91 7.91
CA GLY A 29 6.14 -3.46 6.99
C GLY A 29 6.92 -2.40 6.21
N CYS A 30 6.22 -1.46 5.56
CA CYS A 30 6.86 -0.49 4.66
C CYS A 30 6.81 0.97 5.14
N ARG A 31 6.17 1.27 6.27
CA ARG A 31 5.91 2.62 6.80
C ARG A 31 5.18 3.56 5.84
N ALA A 32 4.54 3.01 4.81
CA ALA A 32 3.71 3.82 3.93
C ALA A 32 2.45 4.26 4.68
N PRO A 33 1.99 5.51 4.47
CA PRO A 33 0.71 5.96 5.00
C PRO A 33 -0.43 5.13 4.40
N VAL A 34 -1.45 4.85 5.21
CA VAL A 34 -2.61 4.05 4.78
C VAL A 34 -3.83 4.90 4.40
N HIS A 35 -3.90 6.15 4.88
CA HIS A 35 -4.98 7.09 4.55
C HIS A 35 -4.66 7.89 3.28
N ILE A 36 -4.66 7.19 2.14
CA ILE A 36 -4.29 7.72 0.83
C ILE A 36 -5.36 7.41 -0.21
N CYS A 37 -5.37 8.11 -1.34
CA CYS A 37 -6.36 7.85 -2.40
C CYS A 37 -6.30 6.41 -2.89
N ARG A 38 -5.11 5.84 -3.12
CA ARG A 38 -4.98 4.43 -3.58
C ARG A 38 -5.52 3.37 -2.63
N MET A 39 -5.74 3.72 -1.37
CA MET A 39 -6.33 2.83 -0.37
C MET A 39 -7.86 3.00 -0.25
N CYS A 40 -8.45 3.92 -1.00
CA CYS A 40 -9.86 4.28 -0.92
C CYS A 40 -10.73 3.44 -1.88
N ILE A 41 -11.94 3.05 -1.48
CA ILE A 41 -12.91 2.34 -2.35
C ILE A 41 -13.33 3.15 -3.57
N TYR A 42 -13.28 4.48 -3.47
CA TYR A 42 -13.70 5.41 -4.53
C TYR A 42 -12.58 5.72 -5.52
N PHE A 43 -11.38 5.16 -5.31
CA PHE A 43 -10.27 5.38 -6.22
C PHE A 43 -10.39 4.48 -7.44
N ASP A 44 -10.55 5.11 -8.60
CA ASP A 44 -10.52 4.44 -9.89
C ASP A 44 -9.52 5.17 -10.81
N PRO A 45 -8.44 4.52 -11.28
CA PRO A 45 -7.46 5.16 -12.15
C PRO A 45 -8.01 5.52 -13.55
N LEU A 46 -9.19 5.02 -13.94
CA LEU A 46 -9.78 5.19 -15.27
C LEU A 46 -10.72 6.40 -15.36
N VAL A 47 -11.18 6.94 -14.23
CA VAL A 47 -12.10 8.09 -14.20
C VAL A 47 -11.36 9.43 -14.11
N LEU A 48 -12.06 10.50 -14.50
CA LEU A 48 -11.56 11.87 -14.34
C LEU A 48 -11.23 12.14 -12.87
N LYS A 49 -10.11 12.81 -12.58
CA LYS A 49 -9.59 13.07 -11.21
C LYS A 49 -9.23 11.82 -10.39
N GLN A 50 -9.43 10.63 -10.94
CA GLN A 50 -9.16 9.34 -10.31
C GLN A 50 -9.95 9.10 -9.00
N CYS A 51 -11.18 9.63 -8.96
CA CYS A 51 -12.12 9.45 -7.87
C CYS A 51 -13.53 9.35 -8.46
N THR A 52 -14.31 8.35 -8.03
CA THR A 52 -15.70 8.17 -8.48
C THR A 52 -16.70 9.02 -7.71
N GLU A 53 -16.28 9.62 -6.58
CA GLU A 53 -17.10 10.52 -5.77
C GLU A 53 -16.92 11.97 -6.26
N ASP A 54 -17.99 12.58 -6.78
CA ASP A 54 -17.94 13.90 -7.44
C ASP A 54 -17.68 15.06 -6.47
N ASP A 55 -18.22 14.94 -5.24
CA ASP A 55 -18.08 15.94 -4.16
C ASP A 55 -16.78 15.78 -3.35
N ALA A 56 -15.95 14.78 -3.70
CA ALA A 56 -14.68 14.56 -3.01
C ALA A 56 -13.61 15.58 -3.42
N GLU A 57 -12.81 15.99 -2.44
CA GLU A 57 -11.66 16.87 -2.69
C GLU A 57 -10.65 16.21 -3.64
N GLU A 58 -10.20 16.97 -4.64
CA GLU A 58 -9.21 16.50 -5.59
C GLU A 58 -7.80 16.53 -4.98
N VAL A 59 -7.20 15.35 -4.84
CA VAL A 59 -5.83 15.20 -4.34
C VAL A 59 -4.86 15.06 -5.50
N SER A 60 -3.79 15.87 -5.56
CA SER A 60 -2.81 15.80 -6.65
C SER A 60 -1.95 14.53 -6.59
N ASP A 61 -1.45 14.17 -5.41
CA ASP A 61 -0.61 12.98 -5.20
C ASP A 61 -1.40 11.87 -4.51
N LYS A 62 -1.75 10.84 -5.28
CA LYS A 62 -2.63 9.74 -4.83
C LYS A 62 -1.95 8.75 -3.88
N GLU A 63 -0.62 8.84 -3.73
CA GLU A 63 0.17 8.01 -2.82
C GLU A 63 0.56 8.73 -1.53
N LYS A 64 0.20 10.01 -1.37
CA LYS A 64 0.39 10.77 -0.12
C LYS A 64 -0.85 10.78 0.75
N VAL A 65 -0.64 11.05 2.04
CA VAL A 65 -1.72 11.26 3.02
C VAL A 65 -2.66 12.33 2.49
N ASN A 66 -3.94 12.00 2.41
CA ASN A 66 -4.97 12.96 2.07
C ASN A 66 -5.80 13.34 3.30
N PHE A 67 -6.55 14.44 3.18
CA PHE A 67 -7.46 14.93 4.22
C PHE A 67 -8.93 14.72 3.85
N CYS A 68 -9.18 14.03 2.73
CA CYS A 68 -10.50 13.76 2.19
C CYS A 68 -11.39 13.05 3.23
N GLU A 69 -12.56 13.62 3.51
CA GLU A 69 -13.50 13.09 4.50
C GLU A 69 -14.31 11.90 3.95
N TRP A 70 -14.35 11.74 2.62
CA TRP A 70 -14.99 10.61 1.94
C TRP A 70 -14.17 9.33 1.96
N PHE A 71 -12.97 9.34 2.56
CA PHE A 71 -12.08 8.19 2.57
C PHE A 71 -12.73 6.97 3.24
N LYS A 72 -12.74 5.85 2.54
CA LYS A 72 -13.14 4.54 3.06
C LYS A 72 -12.15 3.48 2.57
N PRO A 73 -11.53 2.71 3.47
CA PRO A 73 -10.51 1.75 3.08
C PRO A 73 -11.10 0.63 2.21
N ALA A 74 -10.42 0.30 1.11
CA ALA A 74 -10.84 -0.75 0.20
C ALA A 74 -10.24 -2.12 0.58
N PRO A 75 -11.06 -3.19 0.65
CA PRO A 75 -10.53 -4.55 0.66
C PRO A 75 -9.83 -4.80 -0.69
N GLY A 76 -8.60 -5.31 -0.65
CA GLY A 76 -7.84 -5.63 -1.87
C GLY A 76 -7.16 -4.45 -2.58
N ALA A 77 -6.86 -3.35 -1.87
CA ALA A 77 -6.10 -2.21 -2.42
C ALA A 77 -4.64 -2.54 -2.84
N PHE A 78 -4.17 -3.77 -2.63
CA PHE A 78 -2.82 -4.19 -2.95
C PHE A 78 -2.57 -4.30 -4.45
N ASP A 79 -1.64 -3.48 -4.97
CA ASP A 79 -1.18 -3.55 -6.35
C ASP A 79 0.04 -4.48 -6.46
N ALA A 80 -0.23 -5.77 -6.65
CA ALA A 80 0.82 -6.79 -6.81
C ALA A 80 1.71 -6.54 -8.03
N LEU A 81 1.15 -5.99 -9.12
CA LEU A 81 1.92 -5.69 -10.34
C LEU A 81 2.87 -4.52 -10.10
N GLY A 82 2.38 -3.45 -9.45
CA GLY A 82 3.19 -2.30 -9.04
C GLY A 82 4.30 -2.70 -8.08
N ALA A 83 4.00 -3.52 -7.08
CA ALA A 83 4.99 -4.05 -6.12
C ALA A 83 6.08 -4.86 -6.83
N GLY A 84 5.71 -5.73 -7.78
CA GLY A 84 6.67 -6.52 -8.56
C GLY A 84 7.58 -5.67 -9.45
N LYS A 85 7.06 -4.59 -10.06
CA LYS A 85 7.87 -3.65 -10.84
C LYS A 85 8.88 -2.92 -9.95
N ALA A 86 8.44 -2.44 -8.79
CA ALA A 86 9.32 -1.74 -7.86
C ALA A 86 10.45 -2.65 -7.35
N ALA A 87 10.18 -3.93 -7.07
CA ALA A 87 11.19 -4.89 -6.67
C ALA A 87 12.24 -5.11 -7.78
N LYS A 88 11.79 -5.30 -9.03
CA LYS A 88 12.69 -5.44 -10.19
C LYS A 88 13.57 -4.21 -10.38
N SER A 89 12.98 -3.02 -10.35
CA SER A 89 13.74 -1.78 -10.51
C SER A 89 14.82 -1.61 -9.45
N LYS A 90 14.58 -2.04 -8.20
CA LYS A 90 15.62 -2.01 -7.16
C LYS A 90 16.78 -2.95 -7.52
N THR A 91 16.49 -4.20 -7.88
CA THR A 91 17.51 -5.17 -8.30
C THR A 91 18.31 -4.68 -9.50
N ASP A 92 17.66 -4.07 -10.49
CA ASP A 92 18.33 -3.54 -11.68
C ASP A 92 19.25 -2.36 -11.31
N LEU A 93 18.81 -1.46 -10.42
CA LEU A 93 19.65 -0.36 -9.93
C LEU A 93 20.84 -0.87 -9.11
N ASP A 94 20.62 -1.84 -8.24
CA ASP A 94 21.69 -2.47 -7.45
C ASP A 94 22.72 -3.14 -8.38
N ALA A 95 22.28 -3.76 -9.48
CA ALA A 95 23.20 -4.35 -10.47
C ALA A 95 24.02 -3.29 -11.23
N LEU A 96 23.50 -2.08 -11.42
CA LEU A 96 24.18 -1.01 -12.14
C LEU A 96 25.12 -0.18 -11.24
N PHE A 97 24.78 -0.05 -9.95
CA PHE A 97 25.43 0.89 -9.02
C PHE A 97 25.95 0.23 -7.73
N GLY A 98 25.78 -1.09 -7.55
CA GLY A 98 26.04 -1.82 -6.30
C GLY A 98 27.49 -2.20 -5.99
N ASP A 99 28.45 -1.92 -6.88
CA ASP A 99 29.89 -2.17 -6.65
C ASP A 99 30.54 -1.14 -5.69
N GLY A 100 29.87 -0.78 -4.58
CA GLY A 100 30.39 0.21 -3.65
C GLY A 100 29.82 0.24 -2.22
N LEU A 101 28.88 -0.63 -1.84
CA LEU A 101 28.34 -0.68 -0.48
C LEU A 101 28.05 -2.13 -0.06
N ASP A 102 29.10 -2.87 0.26
CA ASP A 102 28.96 -4.10 1.02
C ASP A 102 28.50 -3.82 2.46
N GLU A 103 27.59 -4.69 2.92
CA GLU A 103 27.14 -4.94 4.29
C GLU A 103 25.93 -4.16 4.84
N ALA A 104 24.72 -4.71 4.64
CA ALA A 104 23.82 -5.14 5.72
C ALA A 104 22.56 -5.84 5.15
N LYS A 105 22.51 -7.16 5.28
CA LYS A 105 21.33 -8.00 4.97
C LYS A 105 20.22 -7.81 6.00
N GLY A 106 18.97 -7.84 5.53
CA GLY A 106 17.77 -8.02 6.35
C GLY A 106 16.50 -8.04 5.49
N THR A 107 16.30 -9.10 4.70
CA THR A 107 15.05 -9.32 3.96
C THR A 107 14.26 -10.42 4.65
N GLU A 108 13.23 -10.03 5.39
CA GLU A 108 12.08 -10.88 5.68
C GLU A 108 10.85 -10.24 5.02
N VAL A 109 10.40 -10.84 3.92
CA VAL A 109 9.17 -10.43 3.23
C VAL A 109 8.07 -11.34 3.77
N GLY A 110 7.28 -10.81 4.71
CA GLY A 110 6.07 -11.46 5.18
C GLY A 110 5.01 -11.41 4.08
N GLY A 111 4.79 -12.55 3.41
CA GLY A 111 3.76 -12.69 2.40
C GLY A 111 2.41 -13.09 3.02
N CYS A 112 1.35 -12.42 2.57
CA CYS A 112 -0.03 -12.87 2.73
C CYS A 112 -0.29 -14.06 1.78
N ALA A 113 0.06 -15.28 2.21
CA ALA A 113 -0.60 -16.55 1.83
C ALA A 113 0.17 -17.75 2.39
N ALA A 114 -0.19 -18.19 3.59
CA ALA A 114 -0.10 -19.60 4.03
C ALA A 114 -0.78 -19.75 5.40
N LYS A 115 -2.11 -19.82 5.41
CA LYS A 115 -2.84 -20.42 6.54
C LYS A 115 -3.60 -21.64 6.02
N ASP A 116 -2.84 -22.70 5.76
CA ASP A 116 -3.32 -24.08 5.72
C ASP A 116 -2.11 -24.99 6.02
N LEU A 117 -1.75 -25.14 7.29
CA LEU A 117 -0.95 -26.34 7.64
C LEU A 117 -1.09 -26.89 9.06
N PHE A 118 -1.70 -26.21 10.04
CA PHE A 118 -1.83 -26.85 11.36
C PHE A 118 -3.14 -26.56 12.09
N LYS A 119 -3.97 -27.62 12.07
CA LYS A 119 -5.20 -27.95 12.82
C LYS A 119 -6.52 -27.32 12.37
#